data_AF-A0AAP7F5J4-F1
#
_entry.id   AF-A0AAP7F5J4-F1
#
_cell.length_a   1.000
_cell.length_b   1.000
_cell.length_c   1.000
_cell.angle_alpha   90.00
_cell.angle_beta   90.00
_cell.angle_gamma   90.00
#
_symmetry.space_group_name_H-M   'P 1'
#
loop_
_entity.id
_entity.type
_entity.pdbx_description
1 polymer ?
#
loop_
_entity_poly.entity_id
_entity_poly.type
_entity_poly.pdbx_seq_one_letter_code
_entity_poly.pdbx_strand_id
1 'polypeptide(L)'
;MLLRVASWLFQLPGRLLAPIFRNRLTLLIFFMLVAAGVLLAKRHLSEGEQEESFTLAAPQNYVIQREAPLREARQHCVGPLPDNQGSPWPASAGYLHEPDWQAGSKLQTLTLDNQHNEFAVLVKLENTTKQLLAEVFLPAASSFNIKLEPNGRYVMKVKNIHSGCSFRKALSVADRPDGRLPLTFSEEGPNQYHPISDREF
;
A
#
# COMPACT_ATOMS: atom_id res chain seq x y z
N MET A 1 -34.99 -47.29 20.05
CA MET A 1 -33.75 -47.03 20.81
C MET A 1 -33.00 -45.76 20.36
N LEU A 2 -33.01 -45.38 19.08
CA LEU A 2 -32.34 -44.16 18.57
C LEU A 2 -32.85 -42.82 19.16
N LEU A 3 -34.16 -42.68 19.43
CA LEU A 3 -34.72 -41.45 20.01
C LEU A 3 -34.26 -41.11 21.43
N ARG A 4 -33.88 -42.11 22.25
CA ARG A 4 -33.35 -41.87 23.61
C ARG A 4 -31.89 -41.41 23.61
N VAL A 5 -31.12 -41.77 22.57
CA VAL A 5 -29.72 -41.36 22.43
C VAL A 5 -29.65 -39.91 21.94
N ALA A 6 -30.54 -39.52 21.04
CA ALA A 6 -30.63 -38.14 20.54
C ALA A 6 -31.03 -37.12 21.63
N SER A 7 -31.93 -37.48 22.55
CA SER A 7 -32.31 -36.58 23.66
C SER A 7 -31.19 -36.40 24.69
N TRP A 8 -30.35 -37.43 24.86
CA TRP A 8 -29.19 -37.38 25.75
C TRP A 8 -28.10 -36.44 25.22
N LEU A 9 -27.83 -36.48 23.91
CA LEU A 9 -26.88 -35.58 23.24
C LEU A 9 -27.27 -34.10 23.33
N PHE A 10 -28.56 -33.77 23.29
CA PHE A 10 -29.04 -32.39 23.41
C PHE A 10 -29.17 -31.87 24.85
N GLN A 11 -29.29 -32.75 25.85
CA GLN A 11 -29.41 -32.35 27.28
C GLN A 11 -28.07 -32.28 28.03
N LEU A 12 -27.03 -32.94 27.53
CA LEU A 12 -25.68 -32.92 28.10
C LEU A 12 -25.02 -31.54 28.19
N PRO A 13 -25.04 -30.67 27.15
CA PRO A 13 -24.37 -29.38 27.24
C PRO A 13 -25.05 -28.45 28.26
N GLY A 14 -26.37 -28.48 28.35
CA GLY A 14 -27.12 -27.68 29.32
C GLY A 14 -26.83 -28.07 30.78
N ARG A 15 -26.70 -29.36 31.10
CA ARG A 15 -26.44 -29.82 32.48
C ARG A 15 -24.99 -29.65 32.93
N LEU A 16 -24.02 -29.72 32.02
CA LEU A 16 -22.60 -29.56 32.34
C LEU A 16 -22.16 -28.09 32.36
N LEU A 17 -22.76 -27.23 31.51
CA LEU A 17 -22.41 -25.81 31.41
C LEU A 17 -23.24 -24.91 32.33
N ALA A 18 -24.47 -25.29 32.71
CA ALA A 18 -25.29 -24.51 33.65
C ALA A 18 -24.60 -24.07 34.95
N PRO A 19 -23.76 -24.89 35.64
CA PRO A 19 -23.08 -24.42 36.86
C PRO A 19 -21.98 -23.38 36.58
N ILE A 20 -21.37 -23.37 35.38
CA ILE A 20 -20.30 -22.44 35.00
C ILE A 20 -20.84 -21.01 34.85
N PHE A 21 -22.07 -20.87 34.32
CA PHE A 21 -22.73 -19.58 34.12
C PHE A 21 -23.43 -19.02 35.36
N ARG A 22 -23.45 -19.76 36.48
CA ARG A 22 -24.15 -19.35 37.71
C ARG A 22 -23.29 -18.49 38.63
N ASN A 23 -21.96 -18.60 38.52
CA ASN A 23 -21.01 -17.82 39.29
C ASN A 23 -20.10 -17.01 38.34
N ARG A 24 -19.98 -15.70 38.58
CA ARG A 24 -19.21 -14.79 37.71
C ARG A 24 -17.72 -15.16 37.67
N LEU A 25 -17.18 -15.72 38.75
CA LEU A 25 -15.78 -16.14 38.82
C LEU A 25 -15.48 -17.33 37.87
N THR A 26 -16.34 -18.36 37.88
CA THR A 26 -16.21 -19.52 36.98
C THR A 26 -16.42 -19.15 35.51
N LEU A 27 -17.28 -18.17 35.23
CA LEU A 27 -17.47 -17.64 33.88
C LEU A 27 -16.20 -16.95 33.37
N LEU A 28 -15.58 -16.10 34.20
CA LEU A 28 -14.31 -15.44 33.84
C LEU A 28 -13.18 -16.46 33.62
N ILE A 29 -13.05 -17.46 34.49
CA ILE A 29 -12.05 -18.53 34.35
C ILE A 29 -12.28 -19.31 33.05
N PHE A 30 -13.54 -19.61 32.72
CA PHE A 30 -13.89 -20.30 31.48
C PHE A 30 -13.47 -19.50 30.23
N PHE A 31 -13.80 -18.20 30.17
CA PHE A 31 -13.39 -17.36 29.04
C PHE A 31 -11.86 -17.19 28.94
N MET A 32 -11.16 -17.08 30.07
CA MET A 32 -9.69 -17.06 30.10
C MET A 32 -9.10 -18.36 29.52
N LEU A 33 -9.65 -19.52 29.88
CA LEU A 33 -9.18 -20.81 29.34
C LEU A 33 -9.47 -20.94 27.85
N VAL A 34 -10.62 -20.46 27.37
CA VAL A 34 -10.94 -20.44 25.93
C VAL A 34 -9.98 -19.53 25.16
N ALA A 35 -9.70 -18.32 25.68
CA ALA A 35 -8.76 -17.39 25.06
C ALA A 35 -7.33 -17.95 25.02
N ALA A 36 -6.88 -18.58 26.11
CA ALA A 36 -5.59 -19.26 26.15
C ALA A 36 -5.52 -20.42 25.14
N GLY A 37 -6.60 -21.21 25.00
CA GLY A 37 -6.70 -22.28 24.02
C GLY A 37 -6.60 -21.78 22.57
N VAL A 38 -7.27 -20.68 22.24
CA VAL A 38 -7.17 -20.05 20.90
C VAL A 38 -5.75 -19.54 20.63
N LEU A 39 -5.10 -18.95 21.64
CA LEU A 39 -3.72 -18.46 21.51
C LEU A 39 -2.70 -19.61 21.35
N LEU A 40 -2.89 -20.72 22.07
CA LEU A 40 -2.08 -21.94 21.93
C LEU A 40 -2.29 -22.60 20.57
N ALA A 41 -3.53 -22.73 20.09
CA ALA A 41 -3.82 -23.25 18.76
C ALA A 41 -3.22 -22.38 17.64
N LYS A 42 -3.30 -21.05 17.78
CA LYS A 42 -2.66 -20.12 16.85
C LYS A 42 -1.13 -20.30 16.84
N ARG A 43 -0.50 -20.49 18.00
CA ARG A 43 0.95 -20.78 18.08
C ARG A 43 1.30 -22.12 17.42
N HIS A 44 0.51 -23.17 17.65
CA HIS A 44 0.74 -24.47 17.00
C HIS A 44 0.53 -24.45 15.49
N LEU A 45 -0.44 -23.67 14.98
CA LEU A 45 -0.59 -23.46 13.54
C LEU A 45 0.59 -22.64 12.97
N SER A 46 1.11 -21.66 13.70
CA SER A 46 2.31 -20.92 13.29
C SER A 46 3.61 -21.75 13.36
N GLU A 47 3.69 -22.78 14.21
CA GLU A 47 4.83 -23.71 14.25
C GLU A 47 4.68 -24.88 13.28
N GLY A 48 3.45 -25.19 12.83
CA GLY A 48 3.12 -26.36 11.99
C GLY A 48 3.18 -26.11 10.48
N GLU A 49 3.44 -24.89 10.01
CA GLU A 49 3.51 -24.58 8.56
C GLU A 49 4.89 -24.88 7.93
N GLN A 50 5.70 -25.73 8.58
CA GLN A 50 7.03 -26.07 8.06
C GLN A 50 7.46 -27.51 8.39
N GLU A 51 6.63 -28.49 8.05
CA GLU A 51 7.09 -29.87 7.86
C GLU A 51 6.20 -30.61 6.85
N GLU A 52 5.96 -30.01 5.68
CA GLU A 52 5.60 -30.81 4.51
C GLU A 52 6.84 -31.55 4.03
N SER A 53 6.87 -32.83 4.39
CA SER A 53 7.77 -33.85 3.90
C SER A 53 7.80 -33.88 2.35
N PHE A 54 8.75 -33.16 1.76
CA PHE A 54 9.16 -33.39 0.38
C PHE A 54 9.95 -34.70 0.33
N THR A 55 9.35 -35.73 -0.26
CA THR A 55 10.03 -36.97 -0.60
C THR A 55 11.19 -36.68 -1.55
N LEU A 56 12.39 -37.03 -1.09
CA LEU A 56 13.64 -36.89 -1.85
C LEU A 56 13.66 -37.89 -3.02
N ALA A 57 13.41 -37.39 -4.23
CA ALA A 57 14.01 -37.94 -5.44
C ALA A 57 15.18 -37.03 -5.84
N ALA A 58 16.40 -37.59 -5.81
CA ALA A 58 17.65 -36.89 -6.11
C ALA A 58 17.84 -36.68 -7.64
N PRO A 59 18.82 -35.88 -8.09
CA PRO A 59 18.65 -34.46 -8.40
C PRO A 59 18.85 -34.19 -9.89
N GLN A 60 17.99 -33.40 -10.51
CA GLN A 60 18.38 -32.65 -11.70
C GLN A 60 18.51 -31.19 -11.32
N ASN A 61 19.69 -30.66 -11.58
CA ASN A 61 20.17 -29.36 -11.17
C ASN A 61 19.48 -28.29 -12.02
N TYR A 62 18.20 -28.04 -11.77
CA TYR A 62 17.55 -26.80 -12.19
C TYR A 62 17.63 -25.84 -11.00
N VAL A 63 18.58 -24.91 -11.06
CA VAL A 63 18.50 -23.68 -10.29
C VAL A 63 17.29 -22.92 -10.84
N ILE A 64 16.11 -23.23 -10.31
CA ILE A 64 14.97 -22.34 -10.45
C ILE A 64 15.32 -21.18 -9.54
N GLN A 65 15.86 -20.11 -10.12
CA GLN A 65 15.93 -18.81 -9.48
C GLN A 65 14.47 -18.40 -9.20
N ARG A 66 13.93 -18.85 -8.06
CA ARG A 66 12.69 -18.30 -7.53
C ARG A 66 13.06 -16.94 -6.98
N GLU A 67 13.15 -15.97 -7.87
CA GLU A 67 12.89 -14.59 -7.49
C GLU A 67 11.53 -14.65 -6.80
N ALA A 68 11.50 -14.47 -5.47
CA ALA A 68 10.24 -14.43 -4.76
C ALA A 68 9.41 -13.36 -5.46
N PRO A 69 8.24 -13.69 -6.05
CA PRO A 69 7.46 -12.66 -6.71
C PRO A 69 7.11 -11.67 -5.60
N LEU A 70 7.61 -10.43 -5.72
CA LEU A 70 7.30 -9.29 -4.85
C LEU A 70 5.78 -9.19 -4.69
N ARG A 71 5.26 -9.89 -3.69
CA ARG A 71 3.82 -10.11 -3.52
C ARG A 71 3.11 -8.84 -3.03
N GLU A 72 3.87 -7.86 -2.56
CA GLU A 72 3.34 -6.64 -1.94
C GLU A 72 3.10 -5.51 -2.94
N ALA A 73 3.69 -5.54 -4.15
CA ALA A 73 3.47 -4.48 -5.16
C ALA A 73 2.27 -4.76 -6.09
N ARG A 74 1.91 -6.03 -6.32
CA ARG A 74 0.86 -6.40 -7.29
C ARG A 74 -0.59 -6.20 -6.81
N GLN A 75 -0.82 -5.95 -5.52
CA GLN A 75 -2.18 -5.77 -4.98
C GLN A 75 -2.71 -4.33 -5.05
N HIS A 76 -1.92 -3.37 -5.55
CA HIS A 76 -2.20 -1.94 -5.31
C HIS A 76 -2.41 -1.10 -6.56
N CYS A 77 -2.40 -1.69 -7.75
CA CYS A 77 -2.62 -0.98 -9.00
C CYS A 77 -4.07 -1.18 -9.47
N VAL A 78 -4.87 -0.12 -9.44
CA VAL A 78 -6.30 -0.17 -9.81
C VAL A 78 -6.48 0.26 -11.27
N GLY A 79 -5.92 -0.53 -12.20
CA GLY A 79 -6.14 -0.42 -13.64
C GLY A 79 -5.94 0.98 -14.27
N PRO A 80 -6.33 1.15 -15.54
CA PRO A 80 -6.30 2.47 -16.16
C PRO A 80 -7.38 3.37 -15.55
N LEU A 81 -7.00 4.59 -15.18
CA LEU A 81 -7.96 5.61 -14.74
C LEU A 81 -8.60 6.27 -15.98
N PRO A 82 -9.91 6.06 -16.21
CA PRO A 82 -10.56 6.51 -17.43
C PRO A 82 -10.68 8.03 -17.50
N ASP A 83 -10.82 8.69 -16.36
CA ASP A 83 -11.04 10.12 -16.24
C ASP A 83 -10.43 10.68 -14.94
N ASN A 84 -10.38 12.01 -14.86
CA ASN A 84 -10.07 12.75 -13.66
C ASN A 84 -11.36 12.98 -12.85
N GLN A 85 -11.82 11.95 -12.14
CA GLN A 85 -12.96 12.04 -11.22
C GLN A 85 -14.23 12.58 -11.90
N GLY A 86 -14.56 12.04 -13.07
CA GLY A 86 -15.71 12.42 -13.89
C GLY A 86 -15.45 13.54 -14.90
N SER A 87 -14.23 14.11 -14.94
CA SER A 87 -13.80 15.07 -15.97
C SER A 87 -12.75 14.46 -16.89
N PRO A 88 -12.74 14.75 -18.20
CA PRO A 88 -11.71 14.23 -19.09
C PRO A 88 -10.31 14.73 -18.68
N TRP A 89 -9.30 13.90 -18.91
CA TRP A 89 -7.92 14.31 -18.72
C TRP A 89 -7.55 15.48 -19.66
N PRO A 90 -6.75 16.46 -19.19
CA PRO A 90 -6.27 17.55 -20.05
C PRO A 90 -5.46 17.03 -21.25
N ALA A 91 -5.45 17.77 -22.35
CA ALA A 91 -4.62 17.43 -23.51
C ALA A 91 -3.13 17.80 -23.32
N SER A 92 -2.83 18.73 -22.42
CA SER A 92 -1.50 19.27 -22.17
C SER A 92 -1.11 19.14 -20.71
N ALA A 93 0.21 19.14 -20.45
CA ALA A 93 0.71 19.14 -19.08
C ALA A 93 0.32 20.44 -18.36
N GLY A 94 -0.06 20.35 -17.08
CA GLY A 94 -0.54 21.51 -16.34
C GLY A 94 -0.98 21.21 -14.92
N TYR A 95 -1.23 22.28 -14.16
CA TYR A 95 -1.84 22.19 -12.84
C TYR A 95 -3.30 21.76 -12.95
N LEU A 96 -3.67 20.75 -12.18
CA LEU A 96 -5.05 20.47 -11.79
C LEU A 96 -5.40 21.20 -10.49
N HIS A 97 -4.40 21.37 -9.62
CA HIS A 97 -4.46 22.21 -8.43
C HIS A 97 -3.17 23.03 -8.34
N GLU A 98 -3.29 24.35 -8.42
CA GLU A 98 -2.15 25.26 -8.32
C GLU A 98 -1.87 25.61 -6.85
N PRO A 99 -0.59 25.65 -6.44
CA PRO A 99 -0.23 26.04 -5.09
C PRO A 99 -0.53 27.52 -4.81
N ASP A 100 -1.14 27.77 -3.65
CA ASP A 100 -1.43 29.12 -3.14
C ASP A 100 -0.20 29.68 -2.41
N TRP A 101 0.64 30.42 -3.15
CA TRP A 101 1.82 31.07 -2.60
C TRP A 101 1.51 32.49 -2.13
N GLN A 102 2.08 32.86 -0.98
CA GLN A 102 2.00 34.23 -0.49
C GLN A 102 2.70 35.21 -1.45
N ALA A 103 2.15 36.42 -1.56
CA ALA A 103 2.75 37.48 -2.36
C ALA A 103 4.17 37.80 -1.85
N GLY A 104 5.14 37.78 -2.76
CA GLY A 104 6.55 38.02 -2.45
C GLY A 104 7.36 36.77 -2.07
N SER A 105 6.74 35.57 -2.07
CA SER A 105 7.48 34.32 -1.89
C SER A 105 8.58 34.16 -2.93
N LYS A 106 9.80 33.85 -2.48
CA LYS A 106 10.91 33.50 -3.37
C LYS A 106 10.70 32.05 -3.83
N LEU A 107 10.36 31.87 -5.10
CA LEU A 107 10.11 30.57 -5.69
C LEU A 107 11.25 30.14 -6.62
N GLN A 108 11.54 28.86 -6.63
CA GLN A 108 12.43 28.18 -7.56
C GLN A 108 11.60 27.33 -8.52
N THR A 109 11.94 27.39 -9.80
CA THR A 109 11.33 26.54 -10.82
C THR A 109 11.98 25.15 -10.82
N LEU A 110 11.15 24.12 -10.80
CA LEU A 110 11.55 22.73 -10.98
C LEU A 110 10.76 22.12 -12.15
N THR A 111 11.42 21.35 -12.99
CA THR A 111 10.82 20.67 -14.13
C THR A 111 10.47 19.24 -13.72
N LEU A 112 9.19 18.91 -13.67
CA LEU A 112 8.71 17.53 -13.63
C LEU A 112 8.87 16.93 -15.03
N ASP A 113 9.69 15.89 -15.16
CA ASP A 113 10.09 15.34 -16.45
C ASP A 113 9.53 13.91 -16.63
N ASN A 114 8.51 13.79 -17.48
CA ASN A 114 7.86 12.56 -17.90
C ASN A 114 8.25 12.15 -19.33
N GLN A 115 9.33 12.71 -19.91
CA GLN A 115 9.70 12.50 -21.32
C GLN A 115 10.03 11.05 -21.66
N HIS A 116 10.49 10.29 -20.67
CA HIS A 116 10.94 8.91 -20.85
C HIS A 116 9.85 7.87 -20.56
N ASN A 117 8.63 8.31 -20.23
CA ASN A 117 7.50 7.41 -19.97
C ASN A 117 6.48 7.50 -21.10
N GLU A 118 6.05 6.34 -21.60
CA GLU A 118 5.03 6.21 -22.64
C GLU A 118 3.59 6.36 -22.10
N PHE A 119 3.44 6.68 -20.82
CA PHE A 119 2.16 6.80 -20.14
C PHE A 119 2.02 8.15 -19.44
N ALA A 120 0.78 8.60 -19.31
CA ALA A 120 0.45 9.79 -18.54
C ALA A 120 0.53 9.52 -17.03
N VAL A 121 0.85 10.56 -16.27
CA VAL A 121 1.00 10.49 -14.83
C VAL A 121 0.30 11.65 -14.13
N LEU A 122 -0.21 11.37 -12.94
CA LEU A 122 -0.75 12.34 -12.02
C LEU A 122 0.24 12.52 -10.87
N VAL A 123 0.69 13.74 -10.64
CA VAL A 123 1.66 14.07 -9.60
C VAL A 123 0.98 14.91 -8.53
N LYS A 124 1.03 14.47 -7.28
CA LYS A 124 0.65 15.25 -6.11
C LYS A 124 1.88 15.63 -5.32
N LEU A 125 1.94 16.89 -4.90
CA LEU A 125 2.97 17.43 -4.02
C LEU A 125 2.32 17.81 -2.71
N GLU A 126 2.84 17.23 -1.63
CA GLU A 126 2.42 17.51 -0.27
C GLU A 126 3.57 18.14 0.52
N ASN A 127 3.24 19.01 1.46
CA ASN A 127 4.22 19.47 2.45
C ASN A 127 4.47 18.39 3.52
N THR A 128 5.38 18.68 4.46
CA THR A 128 5.69 17.77 5.58
C THR A 128 4.50 17.53 6.53
N THR A 129 3.50 18.40 6.54
CA THR A 129 2.25 18.22 7.31
C THR A 129 1.16 17.50 6.53
N LYS A 130 1.48 16.88 5.39
CA LYS A 130 0.54 16.16 4.50
C LYS A 130 -0.56 17.03 3.88
N GLN A 131 -0.37 18.34 3.85
CA GLN A 131 -1.27 19.24 3.14
C GLN A 131 -0.92 19.18 1.65
N LEU A 132 -1.94 18.95 0.80
CA LEU A 132 -1.81 19.07 -0.64
C LEU A 132 -1.41 20.50 -0.99
N LEU A 133 -0.32 20.64 -1.73
CA LEU A 133 0.15 21.91 -2.24
C LEU A 133 -0.13 22.05 -3.72
N ALA A 134 0.16 21.00 -4.50
CA ALA A 134 -0.03 21.04 -5.94
C ALA A 134 -0.44 19.68 -6.47
N GLU A 135 -1.26 19.70 -7.51
CA GLU A 135 -1.60 18.54 -8.30
C GLU A 135 -1.36 18.87 -9.77
N VAL A 136 -0.59 18.02 -10.45
CA VAL A 136 -0.12 18.26 -11.82
C VAL A 136 -0.40 17.01 -12.65
N PHE A 137 -1.01 17.22 -13.81
CA PHE A 137 -1.14 16.19 -14.82
C PHE A 137 -0.03 16.34 -15.85
N LEU A 138 0.62 15.23 -16.20
CA LEU A 138 1.61 15.16 -17.27
C LEU A 138 1.21 14.06 -18.27
N PRO A 139 0.89 14.40 -19.53
CA PRO A 139 0.78 13.43 -20.61
C PRO A 139 2.03 12.56 -20.77
N ALA A 140 1.89 11.45 -21.50
CA ALA A 140 3.03 10.66 -21.97
C ALA A 140 4.05 11.55 -22.71
N ALA A 141 5.33 11.25 -22.53
CA ALA A 141 6.44 11.96 -23.18
C ALA A 141 6.41 13.49 -23.01
N SER A 142 5.96 14.00 -21.87
CA SER A 142 5.83 15.45 -21.61
C SER A 142 6.64 15.92 -20.40
N SER A 143 6.70 17.22 -20.19
CA SER A 143 7.34 17.83 -19.02
C SER A 143 6.59 19.08 -18.59
N PHE A 144 6.65 19.42 -17.31
CA PHE A 144 5.98 20.61 -16.78
C PHE A 144 6.81 21.33 -15.72
N ASN A 145 6.80 22.65 -15.76
CA ASN A 145 7.52 23.50 -14.81
C ASN A 145 6.62 23.86 -13.64
N ILE A 146 7.02 23.44 -12.44
CA ILE A 146 6.39 23.82 -11.19
C ILE A 146 7.23 24.85 -10.44
N LYS A 147 6.58 25.66 -9.61
CA LYS A 147 7.26 26.59 -8.70
C LYS A 147 7.13 26.10 -7.27
N LEU A 148 8.26 26.01 -6.56
CA LEU A 148 8.35 25.55 -5.17
C LEU A 148 9.28 26.47 -4.37
N GLU A 149 9.22 26.41 -3.04
CA GLU A 149 10.16 27.15 -2.21
C GLU A 149 11.57 26.51 -2.29
N PRO A 150 12.66 27.30 -2.44
CA PRO A 150 14.02 26.79 -2.63
C PRO A 150 14.50 25.84 -1.53
N ASN A 151 14.09 26.07 -0.28
CA ASN A 151 14.45 25.24 0.89
C ASN A 151 13.30 24.30 1.30
N GLY A 152 12.29 24.16 0.45
CA GLY A 152 11.10 23.36 0.72
C GLY A 152 11.42 21.87 0.73
N ARG A 153 10.80 21.18 1.68
CA ARG A 153 10.79 19.71 1.77
C ARG A 153 9.37 19.22 1.55
N TYR A 154 9.22 18.32 0.59
CA TYR A 154 7.93 17.85 0.11
C TYR A 154 7.90 16.34 0.02
N VAL A 155 6.70 15.79 0.01
CA VAL A 155 6.43 14.41 -0.39
C VAL A 155 5.77 14.48 -1.77
N MET A 156 6.44 13.91 -2.76
CA MET A 156 5.89 13.78 -4.10
C MET A 156 5.28 12.39 -4.23
N LYS A 157 4.01 12.34 -4.60
CA LYS A 157 3.29 11.11 -4.96
C LYS A 157 2.99 11.14 -6.44
N VAL A 158 3.14 10.01 -7.10
CA VAL A 158 2.95 9.88 -8.54
C VAL A 158 2.10 8.66 -8.82
N LYS A 159 1.02 8.84 -9.58
CA LYS A 159 0.14 7.77 -10.04
C LYS A 159 0.29 7.61 -11.55
N ASN A 160 0.63 6.41 -11.98
CA ASN A 160 0.59 6.03 -13.38
C ASN A 160 -0.87 5.84 -13.79
N ILE A 161 -1.36 6.65 -14.72
CA ILE A 161 -2.78 6.65 -15.11
C ILE A 161 -3.13 5.42 -15.94
N HIS A 162 -2.16 4.80 -16.61
CA HIS A 162 -2.37 3.59 -17.41
C HIS A 162 -2.49 2.32 -16.55
N SER A 163 -1.61 2.15 -15.57
CA SER A 163 -1.62 0.96 -14.70
C SER A 163 -2.39 1.15 -13.39
N GLY A 164 -2.60 2.39 -12.97
CA GLY A 164 -3.19 2.74 -11.67
C GLY A 164 -2.22 2.60 -10.51
N CYS A 165 -0.95 2.26 -10.75
CA CYS A 165 0.04 2.12 -9.69
C CYS A 165 0.44 3.49 -9.12
N SER A 166 0.59 3.55 -7.80
CA SER A 166 0.97 4.75 -7.07
C SER A 166 2.35 4.59 -6.43
N PHE A 167 3.13 5.68 -6.43
CA PHE A 167 4.45 5.71 -5.82
C PHE A 167 4.69 7.00 -5.05
N ARG A 168 5.62 6.99 -4.09
CA ARG A 168 6.04 8.17 -3.31
C ARG A 168 7.55 8.36 -3.32
N LYS A 169 7.97 9.62 -3.20
CA LYS A 169 9.37 10.01 -3.03
C LYS A 169 9.46 11.27 -2.17
N ALA A 170 10.42 11.30 -1.25
CA ALA A 170 10.77 12.53 -0.55
C ALA A 170 11.54 13.46 -1.51
N LEU A 171 11.15 14.73 -1.54
CA LEU A 171 11.74 15.76 -2.37
C LEU A 171 12.27 16.89 -1.49
N SER A 172 13.54 17.23 -1.69
CA SER A 172 14.17 18.43 -1.14
C SER A 172 14.59 19.29 -2.33
N VAL A 173 14.08 20.51 -2.39
CA VAL A 173 14.32 21.41 -3.54
C VAL A 173 15.79 21.85 -3.60
N ALA A 174 16.41 22.07 -2.44
CA ALA A 174 17.81 22.44 -2.31
C ALA A 174 18.76 21.38 -2.89
N ASP A 175 18.35 20.11 -2.88
CA ASP A 175 19.15 18.98 -3.40
C ASP A 175 19.00 18.80 -4.93
N ARG A 176 18.30 19.72 -5.61
CA ARG A 176 18.04 19.69 -7.06
C ARG A 176 18.55 20.96 -7.76
N PRO A 177 19.88 21.13 -7.84
CA PRO A 177 20.49 22.31 -8.47
C PRO A 177 20.31 22.34 -9.99
N ASP A 178 20.10 21.19 -10.62
CA ASP A 178 19.82 21.02 -12.05
C ASP A 178 18.40 21.43 -12.44
N GLY A 179 17.52 21.64 -11.46
CA GLY A 179 16.16 22.11 -11.69
C GLY A 179 15.26 21.10 -12.41
N ARG A 180 15.70 19.84 -12.58
CA ARG A 180 14.96 18.77 -13.25
C ARG A 180 14.69 17.61 -12.30
N LEU A 181 13.51 17.02 -12.44
CA LEU A 181 13.05 15.90 -11.64
C LEU A 181 12.47 14.82 -12.55
N PRO A 182 13.31 13.86 -12.99
CA PRO A 182 12.85 12.78 -13.83
C PRO A 182 11.94 11.84 -13.05
N LEU A 183 10.79 11.52 -13.64
CA LEU A 183 9.79 10.61 -13.07
C LEU A 183 10.16 9.16 -13.45
N THR A 184 11.20 8.62 -12.80
CA THR A 184 11.69 7.26 -13.06
C THR A 184 11.14 6.27 -12.04
N PHE A 185 10.35 5.30 -12.47
CA PHE A 185 9.75 4.29 -11.59
C PHE A 185 10.59 3.00 -11.49
N SER A 186 11.92 3.11 -11.55
CA SER A 186 12.83 1.96 -11.50
C SER A 186 12.95 1.36 -10.10
N GLU A 187 13.10 0.03 -10.03
CA GLU A 187 13.16 -0.75 -8.79
C GLU A 187 14.52 -0.69 -8.07
N GLU A 188 15.52 -0.02 -8.62
CA GLU A 188 16.86 0.05 -8.02
C GLU A 188 17.48 1.45 -8.15
N GLY A 189 18.09 1.93 -7.06
CA GLY A 189 18.94 3.13 -7.02
C GLY A 189 18.52 4.21 -6.01
N PRO A 190 19.40 5.19 -5.73
CA PRO A 190 19.18 6.23 -4.71
C PRO A 190 18.05 7.23 -5.05
N ASN A 191 17.52 7.19 -6.28
CA ASN A 191 16.44 8.04 -6.75
C ASN A 191 15.08 7.33 -6.80
N GLN A 192 14.99 6.16 -6.17
CA GLN A 192 13.84 5.27 -6.26
C GLN A 192 12.56 5.88 -5.71
N TYR A 193 11.47 5.61 -6.42
CA TYR A 193 10.12 5.85 -5.95
C TYR A 193 9.63 4.60 -5.23
N HIS A 194 9.10 4.77 -4.02
CA HIS A 194 8.57 3.66 -3.25
C HIS A 194 7.11 3.41 -3.62
N PRO A 195 6.70 2.18 -3.94
CA PRO A 195 5.29 1.89 -4.20
C PRO A 195 4.44 2.19 -2.97
N ILE A 196 3.24 2.71 -3.19
CA ILE A 196 2.25 3.00 -2.15
C ILE A 196 0.88 2.47 -2.54
N SER A 197 0.01 2.27 -1.54
CA SER A 197 -1.38 1.90 -1.80
C SER A 197 -2.20 3.07 -2.34
N ASP A 198 -3.30 2.77 -3.01
CA ASP A 198 -4.26 3.78 -3.48
C ASP A 198 -4.90 4.61 -2.36
N ARG A 199 -4.91 4.09 -1.12
CA ARG A 199 -5.38 4.85 0.06
C ARG A 199 -4.36 5.89 0.53
N GLU A 200 -3.08 5.67 0.22
CA GLU A 200 -2.00 6.60 0.58
C GLU A 200 -1.79 7.69 -0.47
N PHE A 201 -2.37 7.55 -1.66
CA PHE A 201 -2.29 8.52 -2.76
C PHE A 201 -3.29 9.66 -2.62
#